data_AF-A0A6L4ARG5-F1
#
_entry.id   AF-A0A6L4ARG5-F1
#
_cell.length_a   1.000
_cell.length_b   1.000
_cell.length_c   1.000
_cell.angle_alpha   90.00
_cell.angle_beta   90.00
_cell.angle_gamma   90.00
#
_symmetry.space_group_name_H-M   'P 1'
#
loop_
_entity.id
_entity.type
_entity.pdbx_description
1 polymer ?
#
loop_
_entity_poly.entity_id
_entity_poly.type
_entity_poly.pdbx_seq_one_letter_code
_entity_poly.pdbx_strand_id
1 'polypeptide(L)'
;MAGDERAGDLARIWAVALLRVAEEKGVSDAVLGEIEEIARYGEENPGFARVFLSSIGAADQRRAAFERILRGRVSEVFADFVQVLDRKGRAGLLPAVARAYRAALQAARCIVDVEVVSVAPLGGAERRHR
;
A
#
# COMPACT_ATOMS: atom_id res chain seq x y z
N MET A 1 22.46 11.18 10.62
CA MET A 1 21.19 10.43 10.51
C MET A 1 20.17 11.11 9.56
N ALA A 2 20.60 11.87 8.54
CA ALA A 2 19.69 12.65 7.67
C ALA A 2 19.19 11.91 6.40
N GLY A 3 19.66 10.68 6.15
CA GLY A 3 19.27 9.87 5.00
C GLY A 3 17.93 9.17 5.17
N ASP A 4 17.60 8.77 6.40
CA ASP A 4 16.41 7.98 6.74
C ASP A 4 15.13 8.84 6.76
N GLU A 5 15.23 10.08 7.22
CA GLU A 5 14.12 11.04 7.28
C GLU A 5 13.59 11.42 5.88
N ARG A 6 14.49 11.60 4.91
CA ARG A 6 14.13 11.88 3.51
C ARG A 6 13.49 10.67 2.83
N ALA A 7 13.91 9.47 3.21
CA ALA A 7 13.31 8.22 2.73
C ALA A 7 11.88 8.06 3.25
N GLY A 8 11.63 8.39 4.53
CA GLY A 8 10.29 8.40 5.12
C GLY A 8 9.34 9.41 4.47
N ASP A 9 9.82 10.61 4.15
CA ASP A 9 8.99 11.64 3.52
C ASP A 9 8.59 11.26 2.09
N LEU A 10 9.56 10.75 1.31
CA LEU A 10 9.28 10.20 -0.01
C LEU A 10 8.28 9.04 0.07
N ALA A 11 8.48 8.11 1.01
CA ALA A 11 7.58 6.98 1.18
C ALA A 11 6.13 7.41 1.42
N ARG A 12 5.90 8.47 2.20
CA ARG A 12 4.56 9.06 2.39
C ARG A 12 3.96 9.59 1.10
N ILE A 13 4.73 10.32 0.30
CA ILE A 13 4.25 10.85 -0.99
C ILE A 13 3.82 9.72 -1.93
N TRP A 14 4.67 8.69 -2.07
CA TRP A 14 4.37 7.52 -2.91
C TRP A 14 3.16 6.74 -2.39
N ALA A 15 3.05 6.55 -1.08
CA ALA A 15 1.94 5.88 -0.44
C ALA A 15 0.60 6.60 -0.69
N VAL A 16 0.55 7.92 -0.51
CA VAL A 16 -0.66 8.71 -0.76
C VAL A 16 -1.03 8.68 -2.24
N ALA A 17 -0.05 8.76 -3.14
CA ALA A 17 -0.29 8.66 -4.58
C ALA A 17 -0.88 7.28 -4.97
N LEU A 18 -0.31 6.20 -4.43
CA LEU A 18 -0.81 4.85 -4.66
C LEU A 18 -2.23 4.68 -4.09
N LEU A 19 -2.48 5.20 -2.89
CA LEU A 19 -3.77 5.09 -2.23
C LEU A 19 -4.87 5.74 -3.05
N ARG A 20 -4.62 6.93 -3.60
CA ARG A 20 -5.60 7.62 -4.46
C ARG A 20 -5.99 6.76 -5.67
N VAL A 21 -4.99 6.23 -6.38
CA VAL A 21 -5.23 5.36 -7.55
C VAL A 21 -5.96 4.08 -7.17
N ALA A 22 -5.66 3.52 -6.00
CA ALA A 22 -6.31 2.32 -5.50
C ALA A 22 -7.75 2.57 -5.05
N GLU A 23 -8.04 3.72 -4.43
CA GLU A 23 -9.39 4.17 -4.06
C GLU A 23 -10.24 4.43 -5.31
N GLU A 24 -9.69 5.11 -6.32
CA GLU A 24 -10.37 5.35 -7.61
C GLU A 24 -10.82 4.06 -8.30
N LYS A 25 -10.06 2.97 -8.09
CA LYS A 25 -10.36 1.64 -8.65
C LYS A 25 -11.09 0.73 -7.67
N GLY A 26 -11.36 1.15 -6.44
CA GLY A 26 -12.01 0.34 -5.41
C GLY A 26 -11.19 -0.87 -4.92
N VAL A 27 -9.86 -0.82 -5.09
CA VAL A 27 -8.92 -1.92 -4.73
C VAL A 27 -7.96 -1.52 -3.60
N SER A 28 -8.27 -0.47 -2.84
CA SER A 28 -7.38 0.08 -1.81
C SER A 28 -7.01 -0.92 -0.70
N ASP A 29 -7.94 -1.79 -0.31
CA ASP A 29 -7.72 -2.87 0.66
C ASP A 29 -6.87 -4.02 0.07
N ALA A 30 -7.14 -4.41 -1.18
CA ALA A 30 -6.36 -5.44 -1.86
C ALA A 30 -4.89 -5.01 -2.02
N VAL A 31 -4.66 -3.75 -2.43
CA VAL A 31 -3.33 -3.17 -2.55
C VAL A 31 -2.61 -3.08 -1.20
N LEU A 32 -3.34 -2.86 -0.09
CA LEU A 32 -2.74 -2.93 1.25
C LEU A 32 -2.21 -4.33 1.55
N GLY A 33 -3.03 -5.36 1.32
CA GLY A 33 -2.62 -6.75 1.54
C GLY A 33 -1.41 -7.13 0.68
N GLU A 34 -1.40 -6.70 -0.57
CA GLU A 34 -0.30 -6.94 -1.52
C GLU A 34 1.01 -6.29 -1.08
N ILE A 35 0.96 -5.02 -0.66
CA ILE A 35 2.18 -4.31 -0.23
C ILE A 35 2.71 -4.82 1.11
N GLU A 36 1.83 -5.23 2.03
CA GLU A 36 2.21 -5.86 3.29
C GLU A 36 2.81 -7.25 3.07
N GLU A 37 2.23 -8.06 2.17
CA GLU A 37 2.76 -9.39 1.83
C GLU A 37 4.17 -9.30 1.24
N ILE A 38 4.40 -8.37 0.31
CA ILE A 38 5.73 -8.15 -0.28
C ILE A 38 6.72 -7.60 0.72
N ALA A 39 6.31 -6.65 1.57
CA ALA A 39 7.19 -6.14 2.63
C ALA A 39 7.62 -7.28 3.55
N ARG A 40 6.67 -8.12 3.99
CA ARG A 40 6.94 -9.28 4.84
C ARG A 40 7.84 -10.29 4.16
N TYR A 41 7.57 -10.62 2.90
CA TYR A 41 8.38 -11.55 2.12
C TYR A 41 9.82 -11.06 1.96
N GLY A 42 10.02 -9.75 1.82
CA GLY A 42 11.35 -9.13 1.79
C GLY A 42 12.08 -9.15 3.13
N GLU A 43 11.37 -9.05 4.25
CA GLU A 43 11.96 -9.23 5.59
C GLU A 43 12.33 -10.69 5.85
N GLU A 44 11.46 -11.63 5.47
CA GLU A 44 11.68 -13.08 5.62
C GLU A 44 12.78 -13.61 4.69
N ASN A 45 12.99 -12.97 3.53
CA ASN A 45 13.97 -13.37 2.53
C ASN A 45 14.97 -12.25 2.24
N PRO A 46 16.11 -12.17 2.94
CA PRO A 46 17.11 -11.13 2.69
C PRO A 46 17.69 -11.17 1.26
N GLY A 47 17.65 -12.34 0.60
CA GLY A 47 17.99 -12.47 -0.83
C GLY A 47 17.00 -11.74 -1.74
N PHE A 48 15.71 -11.72 -1.39
CA PHE A 48 14.68 -10.96 -2.10
C PHE A 48 14.85 -9.47 -1.88
N ALA A 49 15.06 -9.02 -0.63
CA ALA A 49 15.40 -7.63 -0.35
C ALA A 49 16.64 -7.17 -1.14
N ARG A 50 17.64 -8.05 -1.28
CA ARG A 50 18.83 -7.78 -2.10
C ARG A 50 18.52 -7.65 -3.59
N VAL A 51 17.55 -8.37 -4.14
CA VAL A 51 17.09 -8.18 -5.54
C VAL A 51 16.39 -6.84 -5.72
N PHE A 52 15.67 -6.35 -4.72
CA PHE A 52 15.03 -5.04 -4.75
C PHE A 52 16.04 -3.90 -4.57
N LEU A 53 17.04 -4.09 -3.71
CA LEU A 53 18.06 -3.09 -3.38
C LEU A 53 19.22 -3.08 -4.39
N SER A 54 19.49 -4.20 -5.06
CA SER A 54 20.60 -4.32 -5.98
C SER A 54 20.17 -3.91 -7.38
N SER A 55 20.87 -2.91 -7.93
CA SER A 55 20.84 -2.57 -9.35
C SER A 55 21.52 -3.69 -10.15
N ILE A 56 20.96 -4.90 -10.17
CA ILE A 56 21.49 -5.97 -11.01
C ILE A 56 21.09 -5.65 -12.45
N GLY A 57 22.06 -5.08 -13.17
CA GLY A 57 22.39 -5.04 -14.60
C GLY A 57 21.36 -5.22 -15.72
N ALA A 58 20.19 -5.82 -15.49
CA ALA A 58 19.16 -5.99 -16.49
C ALA A 58 17.79 -5.76 -15.85
N ALA A 59 17.28 -4.53 -15.96
CA ALA A 59 15.91 -4.16 -15.56
C ALA A 59 14.86 -5.15 -16.13
N ASP A 60 15.16 -5.74 -17.29
CA ASP A 60 14.35 -6.74 -17.97
C ASP A 60 14.22 -8.06 -17.17
N GLN A 61 15.32 -8.57 -16.62
CA GLN A 61 15.35 -9.83 -15.88
C GLN A 61 14.63 -9.71 -14.53
N ARG A 62 14.71 -8.52 -13.93
CA ARG A 62 13.98 -8.16 -12.72
C ARG A 62 12.49 -8.01 -12.98
N ARG A 63 12.13 -7.28 -14.05
CA ARG A 63 10.74 -7.14 -14.50
C ARG A 63 10.11 -8.50 -14.78
N ALA A 64 10.82 -9.42 -15.43
CA ALA A 64 10.36 -10.78 -15.66
C ALA A 64 10.17 -11.59 -14.37
N ALA A 65 11.08 -11.45 -13.40
CA ALA A 65 10.94 -12.09 -12.09
C ALA A 65 9.73 -11.54 -11.32
N PHE A 66 9.57 -10.21 -11.30
CA PHE A 66 8.40 -9.54 -10.73
C PHE A 66 7.13 -9.97 -11.42
N GLU A 67 7.07 -9.93 -12.75
CA GLU A 67 5.90 -10.35 -13.49
C GLU A 67 5.55 -11.81 -13.17
N ARG A 68 6.53 -12.73 -13.09
CA ARG A 68 6.25 -14.13 -12.69
C ARG A 68 5.73 -14.30 -11.26
N ILE A 69 6.16 -13.45 -10.32
CA ILE A 69 5.76 -13.53 -8.91
C ILE A 69 4.40 -12.84 -8.69
N LEU A 70 4.17 -11.72 -9.39
CA LEU A 70 3.02 -10.83 -9.23
C LEU A 70 1.84 -11.24 -10.13
N ARG A 71 2.10 -11.79 -11.31
CA ARG A 71 1.05 -12.11 -12.30
C ARG A 71 0.08 -13.14 -11.75
N GLY A 72 -1.18 -12.73 -11.64
CA GLY A 72 -2.27 -13.54 -11.10
C GLY A 72 -2.34 -13.57 -9.57
N ARG A 73 -1.46 -12.85 -8.87
CA ARG A 73 -1.47 -12.74 -7.39
C ARG A 73 -1.72 -11.34 -6.88
N VAL A 74 -1.43 -10.32 -7.69
CA VAL A 74 -1.61 -8.93 -7.31
C VAL A 74 -2.43 -8.14 -8.33
N SER A 75 -3.00 -7.03 -7.89
CA SER A 75 -3.72 -6.05 -8.69
C SER A 75 -2.80 -5.38 -9.70
N GLU A 76 -3.37 -5.00 -10.84
CA GLU A 76 -2.64 -4.25 -11.87
C GLU A 76 -2.07 -2.94 -11.30
N VAL A 77 -2.78 -2.32 -10.35
CA VAL A 77 -2.34 -1.09 -9.66
C VAL A 77 -1.02 -1.30 -8.93
N PHE A 78 -0.91 -2.38 -8.19
CA PHE A 78 0.31 -2.69 -7.45
C PHE A 78 1.45 -3.13 -8.37
N ALA A 79 1.14 -3.90 -9.42
CA ALA A 79 2.13 -4.27 -10.43
C ALA A 79 2.71 -3.05 -11.16
N ASP A 80 1.89 -2.06 -11.54
CA ASP A 80 2.33 -0.80 -12.12
C ASP A 80 3.17 0.02 -11.14
N PHE A 81 2.75 0.07 -9.87
CA PHE A 81 3.49 0.77 -8.83
C PHE A 81 4.91 0.24 -8.64
N VAL A 82 5.08 -1.09 -8.59
CA VAL A 82 6.39 -1.74 -8.49
C VAL A 82 7.27 -1.37 -9.70
N GLN A 83 6.70 -1.35 -10.91
CA GLN A 83 7.44 -0.92 -12.11
C GLN A 83 7.88 0.54 -12.05
N VAL A 84 7.07 1.42 -11.45
CA VAL A 84 7.42 2.83 -11.27
C VAL A 84 8.53 2.99 -10.22
N LEU A 85 8.46 2.27 -9.10
CA LEU A 85 9.51 2.27 -8.08
C LEU A 85 10.85 1.74 -8.61
N ASP A 86 10.82 0.66 -9.40
CA ASP A 86 11.99 0.07 -10.04
C ASP A 86 12.66 1.06 -11.01
N ARG A 87 11.86 1.69 -11.89
CA ARG A 87 12.35 2.74 -12.81
C ARG A 87 13.00 3.93 -12.10
N LYS A 88 12.59 4.21 -10.86
CA LYS A 88 13.14 5.31 -10.05
C LYS A 88 14.34 4.88 -9.19
N GLY A 89 14.75 3.61 -9.23
CA GLY A 89 15.83 3.07 -8.39
C GLY A 89 15.49 3.10 -6.89
N ARG A 90 14.19 3.05 -6.57
CA ARG A 90 13.64 3.31 -5.23
C ARG A 90 12.93 2.10 -4.62
N ALA A 91 13.16 0.92 -5.17
CA ALA A 91 12.58 -0.32 -4.68
C ALA A 91 12.93 -0.62 -3.20
N GLY A 92 14.05 -0.09 -2.68
CA GLY A 92 14.38 -0.14 -1.25
C GLY A 92 13.42 0.63 -0.32
N LEU A 93 12.56 1.51 -0.85
CA LEU A 93 11.57 2.25 -0.07
C LEU A 93 10.29 1.46 0.21
N LEU A 94 10.09 0.29 -0.42
CA LEU A 94 8.87 -0.50 -0.29
C LEU A 94 8.41 -0.74 1.16
N PRO A 95 9.26 -1.16 2.12
CA PRO A 95 8.81 -1.36 3.50
C PRO A 95 8.37 -0.04 4.18
N ALA A 96 9.02 1.07 3.85
CA ALA A 96 8.61 2.39 4.33
C ALA A 96 7.28 2.84 3.69
N VAL A 97 7.09 2.55 2.39
CA VAL A 97 5.85 2.82 1.66
C VAL A 97 4.70 2.00 2.24
N ALA A 98 4.90 0.71 2.53
CA ALA A 98 3.88 -0.16 3.10
C ALA A 98 3.32 0.42 4.42
N ARG A 99 4.22 0.82 5.33
CA ARG A 99 3.85 1.48 6.60
C ARG A 99 3.09 2.79 6.36
N ALA A 100 3.58 3.63 5.46
CA ALA A 100 2.96 4.90 5.14
C ALA A 100 1.59 4.74 4.47
N TYR A 101 1.43 3.74 3.60
CA TYR A 101 0.20 3.41 2.90
C TYR A 101 -0.87 2.94 3.89
N ARG A 102 -0.51 2.03 4.79
CA ARG A 102 -1.39 1.61 5.88
C ARG A 102 -1.86 2.78 6.75
N ALA A 103 -0.94 3.67 7.11
CA ALA A 103 -1.28 4.86 7.91
C ALA A 103 -2.23 5.79 7.13
N ALA A 104 -1.96 6.01 5.84
CA ALA A 104 -2.81 6.84 4.98
C ALA A 104 -4.19 6.22 4.76
N LEU A 105 -4.29 4.91 4.55
CA LEU A 105 -5.56 4.21 4.39
C LEU A 105 -6.39 4.26 5.68
N GLN A 106 -5.75 4.02 6.84
CA GLN A 106 -6.44 4.15 8.13
C GLN A 106 -6.91 5.58 8.38
N ALA A 107 -6.09 6.59 8.08
CA ALA A 107 -6.50 7.98 8.22
C ALA A 107 -7.68 8.32 7.30
N ALA A 108 -7.64 7.89 6.04
CA ALA A 108 -8.74 8.07 5.09
C ALA A 108 -10.02 7.38 5.58
N ARG A 109 -9.91 6.13 6.07
CA ARG A 109 -11.04 5.39 6.64
C ARG A 109 -11.57 6.02 7.92
N CYS A 110 -10.73 6.51 8.83
CA CYS A 110 -11.20 7.22 10.02
C CYS A 110 -11.94 8.52 9.66
N ILE A 111 -11.58 9.19 8.57
CA ILE A 111 -12.32 10.36 8.08
C ILE A 111 -13.66 9.93 7.48
N VAL A 112 -13.68 8.85 6.67
CA VAL A 112 -14.88 8.34 6.00
C VAL A 112 -15.87 7.68 6.96
N ASP A 113 -15.39 6.89 7.92
CA ASP A 113 -16.18 6.19 8.94
C ASP A 113 -16.86 7.18 9.90
N VAL A 114 -16.24 8.35 10.12
CA VAL A 114 -16.84 9.44 10.89
C VAL A 114 -17.90 10.22 10.09
N GLU A 115 -17.91 10.13 8.77
CA GLU A 115 -18.86 10.91 7.94
C GLU A 115 -20.21 10.20 7.69
N VAL A 116 -20.36 8.88 7.84
CA VAL A 116 -21.68 8.22 7.64
C VAL A 116 -21.91 6.99 8.53
N VAL A 117 -23.10 6.98 9.18
CA VAL A 117 -23.80 5.92 9.98
C VAL A 117 -23.58 6.06 11.50
N SER A 118 -24.47 6.62 12.33
CA SER A 118 -25.94 6.52 12.38
C SER A 118 -26.57 7.73 13.08
N VAL A 119 -27.33 8.54 12.33
CA VAL A 119 -28.59 9.08 12.85
C VAL A 119 -29.70 8.29 12.17
N ALA A 120 -30.03 7.15 12.77
CA ALA A 120 -31.32 6.53 12.50
C ALA A 120 -32.40 7.57 12.90
N PRO A 121 -33.29 7.99 11.99
CA PRO A 121 -34.41 8.86 12.35
C PRO A 121 -35.49 8.03 13.06
N LEU A 122 -35.85 8.48 14.27
CA LEU A 122 -37.15 8.30 14.93
C LEU A 122 -37.83 6.91 14.77
N GLY A 123 -37.42 5.95 15.62
CA GLY A 123 -38.25 4.80 15.97
C GLY A 123 -39.30 5.21 17.00
N GLY A 124 -40.55 5.32 16.57
CA GLY A 124 -41.68 5.67 17.43
C GLY A 124 -41.95 4.67 18.55
N ALA A 125 -42.53 5.22 19.61
CA ALA A 125 -43.43 4.56 20.57
C ALA A 125 -43.00 3.21 21.16
N GLU A 126 -42.60 3.23 22.44
CA GLU A 126 -43.07 2.19 23.35
C GLU A 126 -43.40 2.74 24.73
N ARG A 127 -44.64 2.49 25.12
CA ARG A 127 -45.26 2.76 26.41
C ARG A 127 -44.80 1.68 27.39
N ARG A 128 -44.44 2.01 28.64
CA ARG A 128 -44.97 1.34 29.84
C ARG A 128 -44.41 1.89 31.16
N HIS A 129 -45.36 2.08 32.08
CA HIS A 129 -45.36 1.66 33.50
C HIS A 129 -44.03 1.74 34.27
N ARG A 130 -43.97 2.47 35.38
CA ARG A 130 -44.76 2.19 36.60
C ARG A 130 -44.73 3.38 37.56
#